data_AF-A0A961BF52-F1
#
_entry.id   AF-A0A961BF52-F1
#
_cell.length_a   1.000
_cell.length_b   1.000
_cell.length_c   1.000
_cell.angle_alpha   90.00
_cell.angle_beta   90.00
_cell.angle_gamma   90.00
#
_symmetry.space_group_name_H-M   'P 1'
#
loop_
_entity.id
_entity.type
_entity.pdbx_description
1 polymer ?
#
loop_
_entity_poly.entity_id
_entity_poly.type
_entity_poly.pdbx_seq_one_letter_code
_entity_poly.pdbx_strand_id
1 'polypeptide(L)'
;MKHLKFIVGAMAALAALPWPLFAEEETATQVPPGAKMSFLENGQIKVGVDLTHGGAVVFLAKPGGRNLINNFDLGRQVQLSFFSGPVPFRAEGQEPAKHWSHLGWNPIQSGDDFKNPGRLIAHENDGRILHVKSQPLQWPLNNVPGECTFDSWLELEGPVVKARALLSNARSDHTQYPARLQELPAVYANAAFHRVVSYTGASPFTGDAVTEVPQSTGRHPWTFWHGTENWSALLNADNQGLGLVTPGRIFFTGGFAGKPGPNDPFGNATGYLAGQALEILDHNISFEFRYELVAGSLEEIRARATAVRSPGLPAWTFSRDRQGWHHVRMTDQGWPIRGMLDLTPQRDDPQLISPFTFWQAEEAPFLLIEAACSTPHGTGTVYWQHLGEESPGATDHLDFPLHPDGKFHLLSIRLADKPSYRGPMIRLRLDPVPVGSVDDRIRIKTIRLSKTPQ
;
A
#
# COMPACT_ATOMS: atom_id res chain seq x y z
N MET A 1 -51.38 62.22 -8.23
CA MET A 1 -50.42 61.34 -7.50
C MET A 1 -51.21 60.13 -7.03
N LYS A 2 -51.01 58.87 -7.41
CA LYS A 2 -49.96 58.13 -8.12
C LYS A 2 -50.66 56.96 -8.85
N HIS A 3 -50.20 56.61 -10.05
CA HIS A 3 -50.57 55.38 -10.73
C HIS A 3 -49.96 54.16 -10.02
N LEU A 4 -50.73 53.10 -9.78
CA LEU A 4 -50.21 51.80 -9.39
C LEU A 4 -50.63 50.79 -10.47
N LYS A 5 -49.67 50.41 -11.32
CA LYS A 5 -49.80 49.29 -12.27
C LYS A 5 -49.43 48.00 -11.55
N PHE A 6 -50.30 47.01 -11.60
CA PHE A 6 -49.96 45.62 -11.24
C PHE A 6 -49.01 45.05 -12.31
N ILE A 7 -47.82 44.61 -11.89
CA ILE A 7 -46.95 43.76 -12.70
C ILE A 7 -47.09 42.35 -12.13
N VAL A 8 -47.68 41.45 -12.91
CA VAL A 8 -47.66 40.01 -12.64
C VAL A 8 -46.26 39.53 -13.03
N GLY A 9 -45.44 39.18 -12.04
CA GLY A 9 -44.15 38.55 -12.26
C GLY A 9 -44.32 37.10 -12.68
N ALA A 10 -43.81 36.75 -13.86
CA ALA A 10 -43.68 35.37 -14.28
C ALA A 10 -42.59 34.68 -13.44
N MET A 11 -42.97 33.69 -12.64
CA MET A 11 -42.03 32.74 -12.07
C MET A 11 -41.51 31.84 -13.19
N ALA A 12 -40.27 32.06 -13.63
CA ALA A 12 -39.55 31.09 -14.46
C ALA A 12 -39.21 29.88 -13.58
N ALA A 13 -39.85 28.74 -13.84
CA ALA A 13 -39.42 27.47 -13.29
C ALA A 13 -38.03 27.16 -13.87
N LEU A 14 -36.99 27.20 -13.03
CA LEU A 14 -35.73 26.56 -13.36
C LEU A 14 -35.99 25.05 -13.42
N ALA A 15 -36.08 24.52 -14.63
CA ALA A 15 -35.96 23.08 -14.84
C ALA A 15 -34.57 22.67 -14.38
N ALA A 16 -34.48 21.89 -13.30
CA ALA A 16 -33.27 21.18 -12.94
C ALA A 16 -32.91 20.26 -14.11
N LEU A 17 -31.86 20.60 -14.86
CA LEU A 17 -31.28 19.70 -15.83
C LEU A 17 -30.89 18.41 -15.07
N PRO A 18 -31.30 17.22 -15.53
CA PRO A 18 -30.89 15.98 -14.87
C PRO A 18 -29.36 15.92 -14.91
N TRP A 19 -28.74 15.71 -13.74
CA TRP A 19 -27.32 15.35 -13.66
C TRP A 19 -27.06 14.19 -14.63
N PRO A 20 -25.92 14.15 -15.34
CA PRO A 20 -25.58 13.00 -16.17
C PRO A 20 -25.48 11.77 -15.25
N LEU A 21 -26.53 10.95 -15.27
CA LEU A 21 -26.59 9.68 -14.57
C LEU A 21 -25.77 8.65 -15.35
N PHE A 22 -25.14 7.71 -14.64
CA PHE A 22 -24.54 6.54 -15.28
C PHE A 22 -25.64 5.71 -15.93
N ALA A 23 -25.61 5.53 -17.26
CA ALA A 23 -26.56 4.66 -17.94
C ALA A 23 -26.32 3.20 -17.50
N GLU A 24 -27.36 2.54 -16.98
CA GLU A 24 -27.27 1.16 -16.47
C GLU A 24 -26.84 0.17 -17.57
N GLU A 25 -27.39 0.30 -18.78
CA GLU A 25 -27.02 -0.54 -19.94
C GLU A 25 -25.55 -0.36 -20.34
N GLU A 26 -25.02 0.86 -20.25
CA GLU A 26 -23.61 1.14 -20.55
C GLU A 26 -22.67 0.58 -19.48
N THR A 27 -23.12 0.53 -18.23
CA THR A 27 -22.38 -0.09 -17.11
C THR A 27 -22.34 -1.61 -17.24
N ALA A 28 -23.46 -2.23 -17.62
CA ALA A 28 -23.60 -3.69 -17.71
C ALA A 28 -22.63 -4.34 -18.73
N THR A 29 -22.26 -3.62 -19.80
CA THR A 29 -21.32 -4.09 -20.82
C THR A 29 -19.84 -3.95 -20.43
N GLN A 30 -19.55 -3.33 -19.29
CA GLN A 30 -18.18 -2.98 -18.85
C GLN A 30 -17.74 -3.70 -17.57
N VAL A 31 -18.56 -4.62 -17.08
CA VAL A 31 -18.28 -5.49 -15.92
C VAL A 31 -18.18 -6.95 -16.35
N PRO A 32 -17.48 -7.82 -15.59
CA PRO A 32 -17.32 -9.22 -15.99
C PRO A 32 -18.66 -9.92 -16.30
N PRO A 33 -18.74 -10.75 -17.35
CA PRO A 33 -19.96 -11.48 -17.68
C PRO A 33 -20.46 -12.32 -16.51
N GLY A 34 -21.73 -12.16 -16.12
CA GLY A 34 -22.32 -12.88 -15.00
C GLY A 34 -21.90 -12.37 -13.60
N ALA A 35 -21.17 -11.26 -13.51
CA ALA A 35 -20.85 -10.62 -12.25
C ALA A 35 -22.12 -10.22 -11.49
N LYS A 36 -22.16 -10.53 -10.19
CA LYS A 36 -23.19 -10.01 -9.29
C LYS A 36 -22.66 -8.72 -8.67
N MET A 37 -23.08 -7.59 -9.21
CA MET A 37 -22.52 -6.29 -8.82
C MET A 37 -23.12 -5.72 -7.53
N SER A 38 -22.29 -5.02 -6.75
CA SER A 38 -22.74 -4.03 -5.76
C SER A 38 -22.00 -2.71 -6.00
N PHE A 39 -22.72 -1.60 -6.02
CA PHE A 39 -22.19 -0.28 -6.37
C PHE A 39 -22.31 0.74 -5.24
N LEU A 40 -21.39 1.71 -5.24
CA LEU A 40 -21.56 3.02 -4.60
C LEU A 40 -21.42 4.10 -5.67
N GLU A 41 -22.19 5.18 -5.54
CA GLU A 41 -22.08 6.37 -6.38
C GLU A 41 -22.44 7.64 -5.60
N ASN A 42 -21.84 8.77 -5.98
CA ASN A 42 -22.07 10.07 -5.33
C ASN A 42 -22.26 11.23 -6.32
N GLY A 43 -22.59 10.91 -7.58
CA GLY A 43 -22.71 11.88 -8.67
C GLY A 43 -21.39 12.39 -9.26
N GLN A 44 -20.23 12.06 -8.66
CA GLN A 44 -18.90 12.40 -9.20
C GLN A 44 -18.13 11.17 -9.68
N ILE A 45 -18.35 10.02 -9.05
CA ILE A 45 -17.85 8.71 -9.47
C ILE A 45 -18.85 7.61 -9.13
N LYS A 46 -18.69 6.46 -9.80
CA LYS A 46 -19.34 5.19 -9.47
C LYS A 46 -18.27 4.11 -9.35
N VAL A 47 -18.28 3.37 -8.24
CA VAL A 47 -17.40 2.22 -7.98
C VAL A 47 -18.25 0.97 -7.80
N GLY A 48 -17.79 -0.15 -8.34
CA GLY A 48 -18.49 -1.43 -8.26
C GLY A 48 -17.57 -2.60 -7.92
N VAL A 49 -18.06 -3.48 -7.05
CA VAL A 49 -17.42 -4.75 -6.72
C VAL A 49 -18.19 -5.93 -7.32
N ASP A 50 -17.47 -7.02 -7.62
CA ASP A 50 -18.06 -8.28 -8.08
C ASP A 50 -18.21 -9.27 -6.92
N LEU A 51 -19.45 -9.50 -6.50
CA LEU A 51 -19.80 -10.42 -5.41
C LEU A 51 -19.64 -11.90 -5.80
N THR A 52 -19.50 -12.21 -7.09
CA THR A 52 -19.23 -13.57 -7.59
C THR A 52 -17.74 -13.92 -7.44
N HIS A 53 -16.84 -12.93 -7.47
CA HIS A 53 -15.38 -13.10 -7.44
C HIS A 53 -14.76 -12.38 -6.23
N GLY A 54 -15.11 -12.82 -5.02
CA GLY A 54 -14.49 -12.38 -3.76
C GLY A 54 -14.67 -10.89 -3.40
N GLY A 55 -15.52 -10.15 -4.12
CA GLY A 55 -15.78 -8.73 -3.86
C GLY A 55 -14.67 -7.78 -4.31
N ALA A 56 -13.84 -8.17 -5.28
CA ALA A 56 -12.84 -7.25 -5.85
C ALA A 56 -13.50 -6.08 -6.57
N VAL A 57 -12.84 -4.92 -6.62
CA VAL A 57 -13.33 -3.76 -7.39
C VAL A 57 -13.05 -4.02 -8.87
N VAL A 58 -14.13 -4.12 -9.64
CA VAL A 58 -14.11 -4.41 -11.09
C VAL A 58 -14.60 -3.22 -11.92
N PHE A 59 -15.13 -2.19 -11.27
CA PHE A 59 -15.66 -1.00 -11.94
C PHE A 59 -15.29 0.28 -11.19
N LEU A 60 -14.76 1.26 -11.91
CA LEU A 60 -14.61 2.63 -11.44
C LEU A 60 -14.70 3.58 -12.64
N ALA A 61 -15.58 4.57 -12.58
CA ALA A 61 -15.72 5.57 -13.64
C ALA A 61 -16.24 6.91 -13.10
N LYS A 62 -15.94 8.00 -13.84
CA LYS A 62 -16.62 9.31 -13.71
C LYS A 62 -17.94 9.31 -14.53
N PRO A 63 -18.92 10.17 -14.22
CA PRO A 63 -20.16 10.31 -14.98
C PRO A 63 -19.93 10.44 -16.49
N GLY A 64 -20.64 9.64 -17.28
CA GLY A 64 -20.48 9.56 -18.73
C GLY A 64 -19.14 8.99 -19.22
N GLY A 65 -18.28 8.54 -18.30
CA GLY A 65 -17.01 7.90 -18.59
C GLY A 65 -17.12 6.38 -18.63
N ARG A 66 -16.08 5.76 -19.20
CA ARG A 66 -15.94 4.30 -19.25
C ARG A 66 -15.17 3.77 -18.03
N ASN A 67 -15.38 2.50 -17.72
CA ASN A 67 -14.68 1.78 -16.67
C ASN A 67 -13.16 1.91 -16.85
N LEU A 68 -12.46 2.25 -15.77
CA LEU A 68 -11.00 2.37 -15.74
C LEU A 68 -10.31 1.03 -15.46
N ILE A 69 -11.03 0.08 -14.86
CA ILE A 69 -10.48 -1.15 -14.30
C ILE A 69 -10.37 -2.23 -15.38
N ASN A 70 -9.22 -2.89 -15.42
CA ASN A 70 -9.02 -4.08 -16.23
C ASN A 70 -9.61 -5.28 -15.52
N ASN A 71 -10.20 -6.20 -16.29
CA ASN A 71 -10.94 -7.39 -15.83
C ASN A 71 -10.65 -8.60 -16.74
N PHE A 72 -9.48 -8.65 -17.39
CA PHE A 72 -9.16 -9.70 -18.36
C PHE A 72 -9.13 -11.11 -17.75
N ASP A 73 -8.67 -11.22 -16.51
CA ASP A 73 -8.59 -12.46 -15.74
C ASP A 73 -8.80 -12.18 -14.24
N LEU A 74 -8.80 -13.23 -13.40
CA LEU A 74 -8.99 -13.10 -11.95
C LEU A 74 -7.78 -12.55 -11.19
N GLY A 75 -6.68 -12.21 -11.87
CA GLY A 75 -5.50 -11.57 -11.27
C GLY A 75 -5.46 -10.06 -11.51
N ARG A 76 -6.37 -9.51 -12.31
CA ARG A 76 -6.35 -8.11 -12.78
C ARG A 76 -7.65 -7.42 -12.41
N GLN A 77 -7.64 -6.71 -11.28
CA GLN A 77 -8.73 -5.89 -10.72
C GLN A 77 -8.08 -4.81 -9.84
N VAL A 78 -8.86 -4.06 -9.04
CA VAL A 78 -8.32 -3.54 -7.77
C VAL A 78 -8.63 -4.53 -6.66
N GLN A 79 -7.60 -5.15 -6.10
CA GLN A 79 -7.77 -6.28 -5.20
C GLN A 79 -6.63 -6.48 -4.20
N LEU A 80 -6.91 -7.29 -3.19
CA LEU A 80 -5.95 -7.68 -2.16
C LEU A 80 -5.14 -8.91 -2.60
N SER A 81 -3.83 -8.83 -2.40
CA SER A 81 -2.84 -9.84 -2.77
C SER A 81 -1.69 -9.78 -1.76
N PHE A 82 -1.36 -10.90 -1.13
CA PHE A 82 -0.34 -10.95 -0.09
C PHE A 82 0.68 -12.05 -0.37
N PHE A 83 1.86 -11.93 0.20
CA PHE A 83 2.98 -12.84 -0.05
C PHE A 83 3.63 -13.27 1.27
N SER A 84 3.80 -14.56 1.46
CA SER A 84 4.55 -15.14 2.58
C SER A 84 5.32 -16.39 2.13
N GLY A 85 6.22 -16.90 2.95
CA GLY A 85 6.70 -18.27 2.81
C GLY A 85 5.65 -19.31 3.22
N PRO A 86 5.92 -20.60 2.96
CA PRO A 86 7.12 -21.10 2.26
C PRO A 86 7.13 -20.75 0.77
N VAL A 87 8.32 -20.76 0.16
CA VAL A 87 8.52 -20.56 -1.29
C VAL A 87 9.33 -21.77 -1.83
N PRO A 88 8.75 -22.63 -2.68
CA PRO A 88 7.35 -22.66 -3.12
C PRO A 88 6.37 -22.99 -1.99
N PHE A 89 5.11 -22.58 -2.15
CA PHE A 89 4.00 -23.02 -1.28
C PHE A 89 3.30 -24.23 -1.90
N ARG A 90 3.05 -25.24 -1.09
CA ARG A 90 2.37 -26.49 -1.46
C ARG A 90 1.30 -26.76 -0.42
N ALA A 91 0.12 -27.13 -0.87
CA ALA A 91 -1.00 -27.46 -0.01
C ALA A 91 -1.89 -28.49 -0.71
N GLU A 92 -2.59 -29.31 0.08
CA GLU A 92 -3.53 -30.32 -0.44
C GLU A 92 -2.93 -31.27 -1.48
N GLY A 93 -1.63 -31.57 -1.35
CA GLY A 93 -0.90 -32.43 -2.31
C GLY A 93 -0.65 -31.80 -3.68
N GLN A 94 -0.96 -30.50 -3.86
CA GLN A 94 -0.77 -29.77 -5.11
C GLN A 94 0.61 -29.09 -5.19
N GLU A 95 1.13 -29.07 -6.42
CA GLU A 95 2.28 -28.26 -6.81
C GLU A 95 1.83 -26.91 -7.37
N PRO A 96 2.55 -25.81 -7.09
CA PRO A 96 2.23 -24.53 -7.73
C PRO A 96 2.45 -24.60 -9.24
N ALA A 97 1.59 -23.91 -9.99
CA ALA A 97 1.77 -23.67 -11.41
C ALA A 97 3.19 -23.18 -11.69
N LYS A 98 3.87 -23.81 -12.66
CA LYS A 98 5.33 -23.66 -12.85
C LYS A 98 5.76 -22.20 -12.97
N HIS A 99 5.02 -21.40 -13.73
CA HIS A 99 5.28 -19.97 -13.95
C HIS A 99 5.05 -19.10 -12.70
N TRP A 100 4.33 -19.59 -11.69
CA TRP A 100 4.04 -18.90 -10.43
C TRP A 100 4.70 -19.54 -9.18
N SER A 101 5.57 -20.53 -9.37
CA SER A 101 6.23 -21.27 -8.27
C SER A 101 7.09 -20.41 -7.32
N HIS A 102 7.51 -19.22 -7.77
CA HIS A 102 8.29 -18.25 -7.00
C HIS A 102 7.45 -17.37 -6.06
N LEU A 103 6.12 -17.40 -6.17
CA LEU A 103 5.24 -16.52 -5.39
C LEU A 103 5.09 -16.95 -3.94
N GLY A 104 5.30 -18.22 -3.60
CA GLY A 104 5.06 -18.75 -2.25
C GLY A 104 3.59 -18.76 -1.86
N TRP A 105 3.30 -18.53 -0.57
CA TRP A 105 1.94 -18.36 -0.08
C TRP A 105 1.40 -17.04 -0.62
N ASN A 106 0.40 -17.12 -1.51
CA ASN A 106 -0.13 -15.96 -2.23
C ASN A 106 -1.65 -16.05 -2.42
N PRO A 107 -2.45 -15.71 -1.39
CA PRO A 107 -3.89 -15.57 -1.54
C PRO A 107 -4.25 -14.31 -2.32
N ILE A 108 -5.14 -14.46 -3.31
CA ILE A 108 -5.67 -13.40 -4.18
C ILE A 108 -7.19 -13.30 -3.96
N GLN A 109 -7.70 -12.07 -3.86
CA GLN A 109 -9.09 -11.82 -3.51
C GLN A 109 -10.10 -12.39 -4.53
N SER A 110 -9.90 -12.14 -5.83
CA SER A 110 -10.88 -12.54 -6.85
C SER A 110 -10.83 -14.01 -7.25
N GLY A 111 -9.72 -14.72 -7.01
CA GLY A 111 -9.60 -16.13 -7.38
C GLY A 111 -8.18 -16.58 -7.64
N ASP A 112 -8.04 -17.66 -8.41
CA ASP A 112 -6.76 -18.27 -8.77
C ASP A 112 -6.46 -18.26 -10.28
N ASP A 113 -5.24 -18.67 -10.64
CA ASP A 113 -4.78 -18.75 -12.04
C ASP A 113 -5.60 -19.76 -12.87
N PHE A 114 -6.27 -20.70 -12.19
CA PHE A 114 -7.11 -21.77 -12.75
C PHE A 114 -8.58 -21.35 -12.92
N LYS A 115 -8.89 -20.07 -12.68
CA LYS A 115 -10.20 -19.44 -12.90
C LYS A 115 -11.26 -19.87 -11.90
N ASN A 116 -10.87 -20.38 -10.73
CA ASN A 116 -11.81 -20.54 -9.63
C ASN A 116 -12.00 -19.20 -8.90
N PRO A 117 -13.23 -18.82 -8.53
CA PRO A 117 -13.49 -17.55 -7.84
C PRO A 117 -13.16 -17.60 -6.35
N GLY A 118 -12.70 -16.47 -5.81
CA GLY A 118 -12.69 -16.23 -4.37
C GLY A 118 -14.10 -16.24 -3.79
N ARG A 119 -14.28 -16.79 -2.59
CA ARG A 119 -15.60 -16.99 -2.00
C ARG A 119 -16.02 -15.79 -1.18
N LEU A 120 -17.16 -15.19 -1.50
CA LEU A 120 -17.80 -14.19 -0.65
C LEU A 120 -18.32 -14.83 0.65
N ILE A 121 -18.01 -14.21 1.80
CA ILE A 121 -18.49 -14.62 3.12
C ILE A 121 -19.62 -13.69 3.59
N ALA A 122 -19.41 -12.37 3.45
CA ALA A 122 -20.39 -11.36 3.85
C ALA A 122 -20.32 -10.15 2.92
N HIS A 123 -21.45 -9.45 2.81
CA HIS A 123 -21.59 -8.22 2.04
C HIS A 123 -22.61 -7.33 2.72
N GLU A 124 -22.24 -6.06 2.91
CA GLU A 124 -23.11 -5.01 3.43
C GLU A 124 -22.93 -3.76 2.55
N ASN A 125 -24.02 -3.09 2.21
CA ASN A 125 -23.98 -1.83 1.47
C ASN A 125 -25.18 -0.98 1.91
N ASP A 126 -24.91 0.12 2.61
CA ASP A 126 -25.92 1.07 3.09
C ASP A 126 -26.05 2.33 2.20
N GLY A 127 -25.39 2.33 1.04
CA GLY A 127 -25.30 3.47 0.13
C GLY A 127 -24.25 4.52 0.51
N ARG A 128 -23.60 4.39 1.68
CA ARG A 128 -22.50 5.25 2.14
C ARG A 128 -21.19 4.47 2.27
N ILE A 129 -21.27 3.28 2.85
CA ILE A 129 -20.18 2.33 3.04
C ILE A 129 -20.58 1.03 2.33
N LEU A 130 -19.67 0.49 1.53
CA LEU A 130 -19.76 -0.84 0.96
C LEU A 130 -18.67 -1.70 1.60
N HIS A 131 -19.09 -2.76 2.27
CA HIS A 131 -18.22 -3.75 2.89
C HIS A 131 -18.37 -5.09 2.21
N VAL A 132 -17.25 -5.74 1.94
CA VAL A 132 -17.18 -7.15 1.56
C VAL A 132 -16.20 -7.88 2.47
N LYS A 133 -16.57 -9.10 2.83
CA LYS A 133 -15.68 -10.08 3.44
C LYS A 133 -15.59 -11.31 2.55
N SER A 134 -14.38 -11.77 2.27
CA SER A 134 -14.15 -12.94 1.42
C SER A 134 -13.09 -13.88 1.95
N GLN A 135 -13.14 -15.12 1.47
CA GLN A 135 -12.04 -16.06 1.53
C GLN A 135 -11.34 -16.08 0.16
N PRO A 136 -10.08 -15.64 0.09
CA PRO A 136 -9.30 -15.67 -1.14
C PRO A 136 -8.89 -17.10 -1.53
N LEU A 137 -8.37 -17.27 -2.74
CA LEU A 137 -7.72 -18.52 -3.18
C LEU A 137 -6.21 -18.31 -3.37
N GLN A 138 -5.44 -19.37 -3.19
CA GLN A 138 -4.01 -19.38 -3.46
C GLN A 138 -3.77 -19.32 -4.97
N TRP A 139 -3.25 -18.20 -5.46
CA TRP A 139 -3.05 -17.94 -6.88
C TRP A 139 -2.37 -19.07 -7.66
N PRO A 140 -1.22 -19.64 -7.19
CA PRO A 140 -0.51 -20.62 -7.98
C PRO A 140 -1.10 -22.03 -7.87
N LEU A 141 -2.14 -22.26 -7.05
CA LEU A 141 -2.74 -23.58 -6.83
C LEU A 141 -4.16 -23.63 -7.38
N ASN A 142 -4.66 -24.83 -7.69
CA ASN A 142 -5.98 -25.00 -8.27
C ASN A 142 -7.03 -25.18 -7.17
N ASN A 143 -7.86 -24.16 -6.97
CA ASN A 143 -9.00 -24.12 -6.07
C ASN A 143 -8.65 -24.38 -4.59
N VAL A 144 -7.45 -23.95 -4.16
CA VAL A 144 -7.00 -24.09 -2.77
C VAL A 144 -7.31 -22.79 -2.02
N PRO A 145 -8.19 -22.80 -1.00
CA PRO A 145 -8.50 -21.61 -0.23
C PRO A 145 -7.30 -21.08 0.55
N GLY A 146 -7.22 -19.76 0.68
CA GLY A 146 -6.35 -19.14 1.67
C GLY A 146 -6.82 -19.46 3.09
N GLU A 147 -5.87 -19.75 3.98
CA GLU A 147 -6.08 -19.82 5.43
C GLU A 147 -6.12 -18.40 6.03
N CYS A 148 -6.95 -17.56 5.44
CA CYS A 148 -7.15 -16.18 5.84
C CYS A 148 -8.52 -15.67 5.34
N THR A 149 -8.91 -14.51 5.84
CA THR A 149 -10.04 -13.75 5.28
C THR A 149 -9.59 -12.33 4.96
N PHE A 150 -10.23 -11.77 3.95
CA PHE A 150 -10.06 -10.40 3.51
C PHE A 150 -11.34 -9.62 3.78
N ASP A 151 -11.21 -8.45 4.39
CA ASP A 151 -12.27 -7.47 4.49
C ASP A 151 -11.87 -6.20 3.71
N SER A 152 -12.80 -5.64 2.95
CA SER A 152 -12.62 -4.38 2.23
C SER A 152 -13.83 -3.47 2.47
N TRP A 153 -13.59 -2.25 2.93
CA TRP A 153 -14.59 -1.20 3.12
C TRP A 153 -14.31 -0.05 2.16
N LEU A 154 -15.31 0.35 1.39
CA LEU A 154 -15.24 1.43 0.42
C LEU A 154 -16.22 2.55 0.82
N GLU A 155 -15.73 3.79 0.75
CA GLU A 155 -16.49 5.02 0.92
C GLU A 155 -16.17 6.00 -0.20
N LEU A 156 -17.10 6.90 -0.54
CA LEU A 156 -16.88 7.90 -1.58
C LEU A 156 -16.76 9.32 -1.01
N GLU A 157 -15.74 10.06 -1.45
CA GLU A 157 -15.51 11.46 -1.09
C GLU A 157 -15.10 12.26 -2.34
N GLY A 158 -16.05 12.99 -2.94
CA GLY A 158 -15.81 13.64 -4.23
C GLY A 158 -15.45 12.61 -5.32
N PRO A 159 -14.37 12.79 -6.10
CA PRO A 159 -13.90 11.83 -7.11
C PRO A 159 -13.04 10.70 -6.53
N VAL A 160 -13.07 10.49 -5.21
CA VAL A 160 -12.17 9.58 -4.49
C VAL A 160 -12.94 8.39 -3.93
N VAL A 161 -12.42 7.18 -4.17
CA VAL A 161 -12.78 5.98 -3.40
C VAL A 161 -11.79 5.86 -2.24
N LYS A 162 -12.29 5.94 -1.02
CA LYS A 162 -11.51 5.70 0.20
C LYS A 162 -11.67 4.25 0.58
N ALA A 163 -10.55 3.54 0.70
CA ALA A 163 -10.56 2.13 1.00
C ALA A 163 -9.82 1.84 2.30
N ARG A 164 -10.42 0.96 3.10
CA ARG A 164 -9.79 0.28 4.22
C ARG A 164 -9.81 -1.21 3.92
N ALA A 165 -8.67 -1.87 4.10
CA ALA A 165 -8.52 -3.29 3.85
C ALA A 165 -7.93 -3.98 5.08
N LEU A 166 -8.38 -5.20 5.36
CA LEU A 166 -7.90 -6.02 6.45
C LEU A 166 -7.63 -7.44 5.97
N LEU A 167 -6.41 -7.92 6.20
CA LEU A 167 -6.05 -9.33 6.17
C LEU A 167 -6.16 -9.89 7.59
N SER A 168 -6.90 -10.99 7.74
CA SER A 168 -6.91 -11.79 8.99
C SER A 168 -6.42 -13.19 8.70
N ASN A 169 -5.18 -13.50 9.13
CA ASN A 169 -4.60 -14.83 8.99
C ASN A 169 -5.12 -15.78 10.07
N ALA A 170 -5.32 -17.04 9.67
CA ALA A 170 -5.61 -18.17 10.54
C ALA A 170 -4.90 -19.43 10.00
N ARG A 171 -3.60 -19.28 9.72
CA ARG A 171 -2.76 -20.31 9.09
C ARG A 171 -2.45 -21.42 10.08
N SER A 172 -2.57 -22.67 9.64
CA SER A 172 -2.17 -23.85 10.41
C SER A 172 -0.65 -23.97 10.55
N ASP A 173 0.11 -23.45 9.59
CA ASP A 173 1.56 -23.33 9.67
C ASP A 173 1.96 -22.12 10.53
N HIS A 174 2.57 -22.40 11.67
CA HIS A 174 2.98 -21.39 12.66
C HIS A 174 4.43 -20.90 12.46
N THR A 175 5.09 -21.31 11.37
CA THR A 175 6.43 -20.82 11.04
C THR A 175 6.39 -19.32 10.79
N GLN A 176 7.20 -18.55 11.52
CA GLN A 176 7.41 -17.14 11.23
C GLN A 176 8.36 -17.01 10.02
N TYR A 177 7.79 -16.68 8.86
CA TYR A 177 8.57 -16.44 7.65
C TYR A 177 9.17 -15.04 7.63
N PRO A 178 10.30 -14.82 6.92
CA PRO A 178 10.86 -13.49 6.70
C PRO A 178 9.84 -12.55 6.06
N ALA A 179 10.04 -11.24 6.27
CA ALA A 179 9.23 -10.23 5.63
C ALA A 179 9.27 -10.36 4.10
N ARG A 180 8.12 -10.15 3.45
CA ARG A 180 8.02 -10.11 1.99
C ARG A 180 7.30 -8.86 1.54
N LEU A 181 7.58 -8.46 0.31
CA LEU A 181 6.91 -7.34 -0.35
C LEU A 181 5.43 -7.68 -0.57
N GLN A 182 4.56 -6.77 -0.18
CA GLN A 182 3.10 -6.89 -0.28
C GLN A 182 2.54 -5.90 -1.31
N GLU A 183 1.45 -6.28 -1.98
CA GLU A 183 0.70 -5.39 -2.86
C GLU A 183 -0.45 -4.73 -2.09
N LEU A 184 -0.35 -3.42 -1.85
CA LEU A 184 -1.20 -2.71 -0.90
C LEU A 184 -1.92 -1.48 -1.52
N PRO A 185 -2.89 -1.68 -2.41
CA PRO A 185 -3.36 -2.93 -3.03
C PRO A 185 -2.69 -3.16 -4.41
N ALA A 186 -3.07 -4.24 -5.10
CA ALA A 186 -2.84 -4.34 -6.55
C ALA A 186 -3.92 -3.55 -7.31
N VAL A 187 -3.51 -2.76 -8.30
CA VAL A 187 -4.38 -1.92 -9.14
C VAL A 187 -4.07 -2.16 -10.61
N TYR A 188 -5.05 -2.65 -11.36
CA TYR A 188 -4.94 -2.85 -12.81
C TYR A 188 -5.90 -1.94 -13.58
N ALA A 189 -5.36 -1.18 -14.53
CA ALA A 189 -6.12 -0.28 -15.40
C ALA A 189 -6.02 -0.69 -16.87
N ASN A 190 -7.02 -0.27 -17.65
CA ASN A 190 -7.13 -0.61 -19.07
C ASN A 190 -5.99 -0.05 -19.92
N ALA A 191 -5.82 -0.62 -21.12
CA ALA A 191 -4.72 -0.30 -22.04
C ALA A 191 -4.60 1.18 -22.46
N ALA A 192 -5.65 1.98 -22.25
CA ALA A 192 -5.63 3.43 -22.47
C ALA A 192 -4.79 4.19 -21.43
N PHE A 193 -4.61 3.63 -20.23
CA PHE A 193 -3.93 4.25 -19.09
C PHE A 193 -2.51 3.71 -18.94
N HIS A 194 -1.72 3.89 -20.00
CA HIS A 194 -0.44 3.22 -20.16
C HIS A 194 0.76 3.97 -19.56
N ARG A 195 0.58 5.21 -19.11
CA ARG A 195 1.65 6.04 -18.54
C ARG A 195 1.66 5.89 -17.03
N VAL A 196 2.77 5.39 -16.48
CA VAL A 196 2.99 5.31 -15.04
C VAL A 196 3.66 6.59 -14.58
N VAL A 197 3.00 7.36 -13.72
CA VAL A 197 3.46 8.71 -13.34
C VAL A 197 3.47 8.86 -11.82
N SER A 198 4.53 9.44 -11.27
CA SER A 198 4.66 9.75 -9.84
C SER A 198 5.58 10.96 -9.64
N TYR A 199 5.55 11.60 -8.48
CA TYR A 199 6.61 12.53 -8.09
C TYR A 199 7.72 11.77 -7.36
N THR A 200 8.91 11.73 -7.96
CA THR A 200 10.07 10.99 -7.44
C THR A 200 11.20 11.89 -6.93
N GLY A 201 10.93 13.20 -6.83
CA GLY A 201 11.91 14.21 -6.49
C GLY A 201 12.16 14.36 -4.98
N ALA A 202 13.16 15.17 -4.65
CA ALA A 202 13.59 15.42 -3.28
C ALA A 202 12.78 16.52 -2.56
N SER A 203 11.83 17.17 -3.22
CA SER A 203 11.05 18.29 -2.67
C SER A 203 9.55 17.99 -2.77
N PRO A 204 9.04 16.98 -2.04
CA PRO A 204 7.65 16.57 -2.19
C PRO A 204 6.68 17.68 -1.75
N PHE A 205 5.54 17.76 -2.42
CA PHE A 205 4.44 18.69 -2.14
C PHE A 205 4.78 20.17 -2.40
N THR A 206 5.79 20.46 -3.22
CA THR A 206 6.12 21.84 -3.67
C THR A 206 5.47 22.23 -4.99
N GLY A 207 4.87 21.27 -5.71
CA GLY A 207 4.36 21.49 -7.06
C GLY A 207 5.38 21.22 -8.17
N ASP A 208 6.60 20.76 -7.84
CA ASP A 208 7.63 20.41 -8.81
C ASP A 208 7.18 19.35 -9.84
N ALA A 209 7.88 19.25 -10.97
CA ALA A 209 7.51 18.37 -12.07
C ALA A 209 7.46 16.88 -11.66
N VAL A 210 6.49 16.16 -12.22
CA VAL A 210 6.34 14.70 -12.05
C VAL A 210 7.26 13.95 -13.02
N THR A 211 7.51 12.69 -12.70
CA THR A 211 8.32 11.77 -13.50
C THR A 211 7.41 10.71 -14.12
N GLU A 212 7.59 10.44 -15.41
CA GLU A 212 7.08 9.21 -16.00
C GLU A 212 8.06 8.08 -15.66
N VAL A 213 7.59 7.10 -14.91
CA VAL A 213 8.42 6.00 -14.39
C VAL A 213 8.93 5.17 -15.57
N PRO A 214 10.24 4.84 -15.61
CA PRO A 214 10.81 4.10 -16.72
C PRO A 214 10.15 2.72 -16.88
N GLN A 215 10.00 2.33 -18.14
CA GLN A 215 9.57 0.97 -18.50
C GLN A 215 10.65 -0.03 -18.10
N SER A 216 10.24 -1.22 -17.67
CA SER A 216 11.17 -2.30 -17.38
C SER A 216 11.96 -2.69 -18.63
N THR A 217 13.26 -2.87 -18.47
CA THR A 217 14.16 -3.40 -19.50
C THR A 217 14.28 -4.93 -19.45
N GLY A 218 13.69 -5.56 -18.43
CA GLY A 218 13.72 -7.01 -18.21
C GLY A 218 12.52 -7.76 -18.81
N ARG A 219 12.47 -9.08 -18.59
CA ARG A 219 11.33 -9.92 -19.02
C ARG A 219 10.05 -9.65 -18.22
N HIS A 220 10.17 -9.12 -17.01
CA HIS A 220 9.04 -8.71 -16.18
C HIS A 220 8.70 -7.24 -16.47
N PRO A 221 7.43 -6.89 -16.70
CA PRO A 221 7.05 -5.54 -17.13
C PRO A 221 7.07 -4.49 -16.00
N TRP A 222 7.27 -4.92 -14.75
CA TRP A 222 7.17 -4.06 -13.58
C TRP A 222 8.53 -3.51 -13.13
N THR A 223 8.55 -2.25 -12.71
CA THR A 223 9.68 -1.58 -12.07
C THR A 223 9.30 -1.15 -10.66
N PHE A 224 10.29 -0.65 -9.90
CA PHE A 224 10.12 -0.13 -8.56
C PHE A 224 10.63 1.31 -8.49
N TRP A 225 9.98 2.15 -7.70
CA TRP A 225 10.40 3.54 -7.48
C TRP A 225 9.93 4.07 -6.13
N HIS A 226 10.47 5.23 -5.76
CA HIS A 226 10.04 6.00 -4.59
C HIS A 226 9.21 7.21 -5.04
N GLY A 227 7.91 7.16 -4.82
CA GLY A 227 6.97 8.27 -5.00
C GLY A 227 6.88 9.10 -3.72
N THR A 228 7.71 10.14 -3.57
CA THR A 228 7.90 10.89 -2.31
C THR A 228 6.69 11.74 -1.90
N GLU A 229 5.69 11.86 -2.78
CA GLU A 229 4.38 12.45 -2.47
C GLU A 229 3.30 11.43 -2.07
N ASN A 230 3.66 10.16 -1.84
CA ASN A 230 2.75 9.08 -1.44
C ASN A 230 1.67 8.71 -2.47
N TRP A 231 1.93 8.92 -3.77
CA TRP A 231 1.01 8.54 -4.84
C TRP A 231 1.74 8.10 -6.11
N SER A 232 1.05 7.30 -6.92
CA SER A 232 1.39 7.03 -8.32
C SER A 232 0.11 6.91 -9.15
N ALA A 233 0.19 7.07 -10.47
CA ALA A 233 -0.98 7.08 -11.35
C ALA A 233 -0.74 6.32 -12.66
N LEU A 234 -1.80 5.71 -13.17
CA LEU A 234 -1.93 5.19 -14.53
C LEU A 234 -2.74 6.19 -15.34
N LEU A 235 -2.09 6.85 -16.30
CA LEU A 235 -2.67 7.96 -17.06
C LEU A 235 -2.65 7.69 -18.56
N ASN A 236 -3.59 8.32 -19.26
CA ASN A 236 -3.57 8.43 -20.71
C ASN A 236 -2.72 9.64 -21.17
N ALA A 237 -2.72 9.91 -22.48
CA ALA A 237 -1.99 11.03 -23.07
C ALA A 237 -2.48 12.41 -22.59
N ASP A 238 -3.75 12.52 -22.19
CA ASP A 238 -4.39 13.76 -21.74
C ASP A 238 -4.28 13.97 -20.21
N ASN A 239 -3.40 13.21 -19.55
CA ASN A 239 -3.22 13.21 -18.09
C ASN A 239 -4.51 12.88 -17.31
N GLN A 240 -5.38 12.02 -17.86
CA GLN A 240 -6.56 11.47 -17.19
C GLN A 240 -6.36 9.99 -16.90
N GLY A 241 -6.89 9.49 -15.79
CA GLY A 241 -6.88 8.07 -15.49
C GLY A 241 -7.14 7.76 -14.03
N LEU A 242 -6.30 6.90 -13.46
CA LEU A 242 -6.46 6.32 -12.13
C LEU A 242 -5.21 6.58 -11.28
N GLY A 243 -5.38 7.37 -10.22
CA GLY A 243 -4.38 7.55 -9.18
C GLY A 243 -4.56 6.57 -8.03
N LEU A 244 -3.45 6.05 -7.52
CA LEU A 244 -3.36 5.33 -6.26
C LEU A 244 -2.62 6.22 -5.25
N VAL A 245 -3.32 6.64 -4.20
CA VAL A 245 -2.76 7.39 -3.08
C VAL A 245 -2.63 6.46 -1.88
N THR A 246 -1.43 6.33 -1.33
CA THR A 246 -1.14 5.50 -0.16
C THR A 246 -0.46 6.34 0.93
N PRO A 247 -1.23 7.07 1.75
CA PRO A 247 -0.66 7.99 2.74
C PRO A 247 0.41 7.32 3.62
N GLY A 248 1.57 7.97 3.73
CA GLY A 248 2.70 7.48 4.54
C GLY A 248 3.53 6.36 3.90
N ARG A 249 3.21 5.95 2.66
CA ARG A 249 3.98 4.96 1.90
C ARG A 249 4.50 5.58 0.60
N ILE A 250 5.80 5.54 0.45
CA ILE A 250 6.49 6.10 -0.74
C ILE A 250 6.99 5.02 -1.71
N PHE A 251 6.99 3.74 -1.33
CA PHE A 251 7.53 2.69 -2.20
C PHE A 251 6.41 2.10 -3.06
N PHE A 252 6.67 2.00 -4.36
CA PHE A 252 5.69 1.54 -5.34
C PHE A 252 6.33 0.56 -6.32
N THR A 253 5.48 -0.27 -6.90
CA THR A 253 5.79 -1.03 -8.10
C THR A 253 4.70 -0.84 -9.14
N GLY A 254 5.04 -1.10 -10.39
CA GLY A 254 4.10 -0.94 -11.49
C GLY A 254 4.78 -0.90 -12.84
N GLY A 255 3.99 -0.74 -13.88
CA GLY A 255 4.45 -0.74 -15.26
C GLY A 255 3.30 -0.93 -16.23
N PHE A 256 3.64 -1.21 -17.47
CA PHE A 256 2.66 -1.48 -18.51
C PHE A 256 3.01 -2.77 -19.25
N ALA A 257 2.03 -3.67 -19.38
CA ALA A 257 2.18 -4.92 -20.11
C ALA A 257 1.36 -4.88 -21.41
N GLY A 258 1.99 -5.25 -22.53
CA GLY A 258 1.38 -5.26 -23.85
C GLY A 258 1.61 -3.95 -24.62
N LYS A 259 0.65 -3.57 -25.46
CA LYS A 259 0.70 -2.32 -26.26
C LYS A 259 -0.40 -1.36 -25.80
N PRO A 260 -0.12 -0.04 -25.72
CA PRO A 260 -1.16 0.95 -25.50
C PRO A 260 -2.32 0.74 -26.47
N GLY A 261 -3.54 0.96 -25.99
CA GLY A 261 -4.75 0.57 -26.71
C GLY A 261 -6.01 1.27 -26.22
N PRO A 262 -7.19 0.83 -26.69
CA PRO A 262 -8.46 1.43 -26.28
C PRO A 262 -8.75 1.19 -24.79
N ASN A 263 -9.71 1.94 -24.26
CA ASN A 263 -10.25 1.68 -22.93
C ASN A 263 -11.20 0.47 -22.99
N ASP A 264 -10.62 -0.72 -22.91
CA ASP A 264 -11.32 -2.01 -22.93
C ASP A 264 -11.07 -2.79 -21.63
N PRO A 265 -12.09 -2.94 -20.76
CA PRO A 265 -12.03 -3.73 -19.53
C PRO A 265 -11.60 -5.18 -19.74
N PHE A 266 -11.78 -5.75 -20.94
CA PHE A 266 -11.46 -7.16 -21.22
C PHE A 266 -10.26 -7.30 -22.16
N GLY A 267 -9.47 -6.23 -22.33
CA GLY A 267 -8.22 -6.26 -23.08
C GLY A 267 -7.09 -6.90 -22.28
N ASN A 268 -6.24 -7.68 -22.94
CA ASN A 268 -5.07 -8.30 -22.28
C ASN A 268 -3.97 -7.28 -21.92
N ALA A 269 -3.84 -6.18 -22.65
CA ALA A 269 -2.87 -5.14 -22.32
C ALA A 269 -3.36 -4.33 -21.11
N THR A 270 -2.46 -4.05 -20.17
CA THR A 270 -2.84 -3.51 -18.86
C THR A 270 -1.74 -2.65 -18.25
N GLY A 271 -2.16 -1.57 -17.59
CA GLY A 271 -1.32 -0.84 -16.64
C GLY A 271 -1.46 -1.45 -15.25
N TYR A 272 -0.35 -1.54 -14.52
CA TYR A 272 -0.32 -2.09 -13.17
C TYR A 272 0.34 -1.11 -12.21
N LEU A 273 -0.21 -0.99 -11.01
CA LEU A 273 0.35 -0.27 -9.87
C LEU A 273 0.08 -1.04 -8.58
N ALA A 274 1.03 -0.97 -7.66
CA ALA A 274 0.79 -1.28 -6.25
C ALA A 274 1.64 -0.41 -5.33
N GLY A 275 1.05 0.01 -4.21
CA GLY A 275 1.84 0.47 -3.07
C GLY A 275 2.55 -0.73 -2.45
N GLN A 276 3.82 -0.56 -2.08
CA GLN A 276 4.68 -1.64 -1.60
C GLN A 276 5.11 -1.44 -0.13
N ALA A 277 5.07 -2.52 0.64
CA ALA A 277 5.68 -2.58 1.97
C ALA A 277 6.23 -3.98 2.22
N LEU A 278 7.32 -4.07 2.99
CA LEU A 278 7.85 -5.34 3.50
C LEU A 278 7.16 -5.66 4.83
N GLU A 279 6.47 -6.79 4.90
CA GLU A 279 5.71 -7.18 6.09
C GLU A 279 5.98 -8.62 6.51
N ILE A 280 6.07 -8.85 7.82
CA ILE A 280 6.08 -10.17 8.45
C ILE A 280 4.61 -10.56 8.72
N LEU A 281 4.09 -11.50 7.92
CA LEU A 281 2.72 -11.98 8.06
C LEU A 281 2.68 -13.22 8.95
N ASP A 282 2.60 -13.01 10.26
CA ASP A 282 2.45 -14.09 11.24
C ASP A 282 1.19 -14.93 10.95
N HIS A 283 1.21 -16.20 11.40
CA HIS A 283 0.13 -17.17 11.15
C HIS A 283 -1.25 -16.72 11.63
N ASN A 284 -1.31 -15.78 12.58
CA ASN A 284 -2.51 -15.25 13.23
C ASN A 284 -2.62 -13.71 13.13
N ILE A 285 -1.88 -13.06 12.22
CA ILE A 285 -1.86 -11.58 12.12
C ILE A 285 -3.21 -11.00 11.70
N SER A 286 -3.54 -9.84 12.26
CA SER A 286 -4.57 -8.93 11.74
C SER A 286 -3.86 -7.71 11.16
N PHE A 287 -3.80 -7.62 9.84
CA PHE A 287 -3.04 -6.59 9.11
C PHE A 287 -3.99 -5.65 8.37
N GLU A 288 -4.16 -4.43 8.91
CA GLU A 288 -4.97 -3.37 8.30
C GLU A 288 -4.09 -2.39 7.51
N PHE A 289 -4.56 -1.98 6.34
CA PHE A 289 -4.01 -0.83 5.64
C PHE A 289 -5.11 -0.02 4.93
N ARG A 290 -4.75 1.18 4.50
CA ARG A 290 -5.64 2.11 3.79
C ARG A 290 -5.01 2.59 2.50
N TYR A 291 -5.85 2.87 1.53
CA TYR A 291 -5.49 3.48 0.26
C TYR A 291 -6.66 4.28 -0.28
N GLU A 292 -6.38 5.14 -1.24
CA GLU A 292 -7.42 5.86 -1.96
C GLU A 292 -7.20 5.70 -3.47
N LEU A 293 -8.30 5.54 -4.20
CA LEU A 293 -8.31 5.58 -5.66
C LEU A 293 -8.91 6.90 -6.09
N VAL A 294 -8.24 7.59 -7.01
CA VAL A 294 -8.73 8.86 -7.56
C VAL A 294 -8.92 8.66 -9.06
N ALA A 295 -10.18 8.63 -9.50
CA ALA A 295 -10.50 8.66 -10.92
C ALA A 295 -10.50 10.12 -11.37
N GLY A 296 -9.54 10.52 -12.22
CA GLY A 296 -9.41 11.93 -12.57
C GLY A 296 -8.11 12.33 -13.25
N SER A 297 -7.88 13.64 -13.26
CA SER A 297 -6.68 14.25 -13.82
C SER A 297 -5.47 14.07 -12.92
N LEU A 298 -4.27 14.18 -13.48
CA LEU A 298 -3.02 14.27 -12.71
C LEU A 298 -3.10 15.34 -11.60
N GLU A 299 -3.71 16.49 -11.90
CA GLU A 299 -3.88 17.58 -10.95
C GLU A 299 -4.80 17.18 -9.78
N GLU A 300 -5.94 16.54 -10.05
CA GLU A 300 -6.87 16.05 -9.02
C GLU A 300 -6.20 14.99 -8.13
N ILE A 301 -5.43 14.07 -8.72
CA ILE A 301 -4.70 13.01 -8.02
C ILE A 301 -3.67 13.63 -7.05
N ARG A 302 -2.85 14.55 -7.56
CA ARG A 302 -1.80 15.20 -6.77
C ARG A 302 -2.36 16.12 -5.69
N ALA A 303 -3.45 16.83 -5.99
CA ALA A 303 -4.19 17.64 -5.02
C ALA A 303 -4.73 16.76 -3.89
N ARG A 304 -5.28 15.57 -4.21
CA ARG A 304 -5.74 14.64 -3.19
C ARG A 304 -4.60 14.17 -2.29
N ALA A 305 -3.49 13.73 -2.87
CA ALA A 305 -2.33 13.29 -2.10
C ALA A 305 -1.80 14.38 -1.15
N THR A 306 -1.81 15.64 -1.60
CA THR A 306 -1.46 16.80 -0.77
C THR A 306 -2.42 16.98 0.40
N ALA A 307 -3.73 16.83 0.16
CA ALA A 307 -4.77 16.99 1.18
C ALA A 307 -4.72 15.92 2.27
N VAL A 308 -4.32 14.68 1.93
CA VAL A 308 -4.25 13.56 2.88
C VAL A 308 -2.83 13.26 3.38
N ARG A 309 -1.88 14.15 3.12
CA ARG A 309 -0.49 13.97 3.57
C ARG A 309 -0.44 13.87 5.10
N SER A 310 0.35 12.93 5.61
CA SER A 310 0.62 12.84 7.04
C SER A 310 1.64 13.92 7.42
N PRO A 311 1.29 14.89 8.26
CA PRO A 311 2.23 15.92 8.69
C PRO A 311 3.19 15.36 9.75
N GLY A 312 4.44 15.81 9.72
CA GLY A 312 5.43 15.54 10.76
C GLY A 312 6.51 14.54 10.35
N LEU A 313 7.50 14.41 11.23
CA LEU A 313 8.62 13.49 11.05
C LEU A 313 8.18 12.04 11.31
N PRO A 314 8.84 11.05 10.67
CA PRO A 314 8.58 9.65 10.92
C PRO A 314 8.68 9.28 12.41
N ALA A 315 7.63 8.64 12.92
CA ALA A 315 7.52 8.24 14.31
C ALA A 315 6.77 6.91 14.42
N TRP A 316 7.35 5.97 15.16
CA TRP A 316 6.83 4.63 15.37
C TRP A 316 6.68 4.37 16.87
N THR A 317 5.52 3.84 17.25
CA THR A 317 5.15 3.41 18.60
C THR A 317 4.58 2.00 18.50
N PHE A 318 5.37 1.02 18.92
CA PHE A 318 5.11 -0.42 18.78
C PHE A 318 4.10 -0.95 19.80
N SER A 319 2.99 -0.23 19.96
CA SER A 319 1.97 -0.53 20.95
C SER A 319 1.13 -1.74 20.59
N ARG A 320 0.89 -1.96 19.28
CA ARG A 320 -0.05 -2.96 18.77
C ARG A 320 0.45 -3.75 17.57
N ASP A 321 1.42 -3.24 16.83
CA ASP A 321 1.96 -3.85 15.62
C ASP A 321 3.41 -3.39 15.36
N ARG A 322 4.01 -3.88 14.26
CA ARG A 322 5.37 -3.57 13.85
C ARG A 322 5.48 -2.28 13.03
N GLN A 323 4.37 -1.70 12.58
CA GLN A 323 4.32 -0.51 11.73
C GLN A 323 5.28 -0.58 10.52
N GLY A 324 5.34 -1.73 9.84
CA GLY A 324 6.20 -1.97 8.68
C GLY A 324 7.69 -2.20 8.98
N TRP A 325 8.10 -2.13 10.26
CA TRP A 325 9.43 -2.57 10.65
C TRP A 325 9.54 -4.09 10.52
N HIS A 326 10.67 -4.55 10.01
CA HIS A 326 11.00 -5.96 9.90
C HIS A 326 12.46 -6.18 10.27
N HIS A 327 12.81 -7.44 10.46
CA HIS A 327 14.13 -7.80 10.93
C HIS A 327 14.80 -8.84 10.03
N VAL A 328 16.12 -8.79 10.00
CA VAL A 328 17.01 -9.76 9.36
C VAL A 328 17.88 -10.36 10.45
N ARG A 329 17.97 -11.70 10.48
CA ARG A 329 18.73 -12.45 11.50
C ARG A 329 18.36 -12.07 12.94
N MET A 330 17.07 -11.82 13.14
CA MET A 330 16.46 -11.74 14.47
C MET A 330 15.12 -12.48 14.43
N THR A 331 14.57 -12.70 15.61
CA THR A 331 13.17 -13.10 15.80
C THR A 331 12.51 -12.15 16.78
N ASP A 332 11.20 -12.05 16.70
CA ASP A 332 10.37 -11.46 17.76
C ASP A 332 9.38 -12.48 18.34
N GLN A 333 8.47 -12.02 19.20
CA GLN A 333 7.48 -12.86 19.85
C GLN A 333 6.27 -13.20 18.96
N GLY A 334 6.27 -12.79 17.69
CA GLY A 334 5.12 -12.94 16.79
C GLY A 334 3.96 -11.99 17.14
N TRP A 335 2.83 -12.23 16.48
CA TRP A 335 1.59 -11.49 16.70
C TRP A 335 0.76 -12.10 17.85
N PRO A 336 0.11 -11.29 18.72
CA PRO A 336 0.05 -9.82 18.69
C PRO A 336 1.23 -9.15 19.38
N ILE A 337 1.63 -7.98 18.85
CA ILE A 337 2.56 -7.08 19.53
C ILE A 337 1.86 -6.42 20.73
N ARG A 338 2.54 -6.41 21.88
CA ARG A 338 1.97 -5.93 23.17
C ARG A 338 2.85 -4.85 23.79
N GLY A 339 2.69 -3.62 23.32
CA GLY A 339 3.35 -2.45 23.90
C GLY A 339 4.79 -2.19 23.43
N MET A 340 5.48 -3.20 22.89
CA MET A 340 6.86 -3.11 22.41
C MET A 340 7.19 -4.22 21.42
N LEU A 341 8.21 -4.01 20.59
CA LEU A 341 8.94 -5.10 19.94
C LEU A 341 9.84 -5.76 20.99
N ASP A 342 9.80 -7.08 21.08
CA ASP A 342 10.70 -7.87 21.94
C ASP A 342 11.53 -8.79 21.03
N LEU A 343 12.74 -8.31 20.73
CA LEU A 343 13.61 -8.86 19.70
C LEU A 343 14.70 -9.71 20.34
N THR A 344 14.97 -10.84 19.71
CA THR A 344 16.12 -11.71 19.99
C THR A 344 17.06 -11.67 18.80
N PRO A 345 18.19 -10.93 18.89
CA PRO A 345 19.25 -10.96 17.90
C PRO A 345 19.79 -12.39 17.69
N GLN A 346 20.12 -12.76 16.46
CA GLN A 346 20.68 -14.07 16.14
C GLN A 346 21.87 -13.95 15.20
N ARG A 347 22.98 -14.64 15.51
CA ARG A 347 24.14 -14.74 14.62
C ARG A 347 24.77 -13.37 14.32
N ASP A 348 25.69 -13.34 13.36
CA ASP A 348 26.31 -12.12 12.84
C ASP A 348 25.30 -11.22 12.13
N ASP A 349 25.44 -9.90 12.32
CA ASP A 349 24.70 -8.84 11.62
C ASP A 349 23.16 -8.88 11.76
N PRO A 350 22.61 -8.88 13.00
CA PRO A 350 21.18 -8.72 13.23
C PRO A 350 20.74 -7.28 12.91
N GLN A 351 19.73 -7.12 12.03
CA GLN A 351 19.27 -5.82 11.56
C GLN A 351 17.76 -5.62 11.80
N LEU A 352 17.38 -4.43 12.27
CA LEU A 352 16.00 -3.98 12.37
C LEU A 352 15.82 -2.81 11.39
N ILE A 353 14.91 -2.95 10.44
CA ILE A 353 14.85 -2.07 9.27
C ILE A 353 13.48 -1.40 9.19
N SER A 354 13.47 -0.08 9.02
CA SER A 354 12.24 0.70 8.92
C SER A 354 11.50 0.42 7.61
N PRO A 355 10.18 0.71 7.55
CA PRO A 355 9.51 0.87 6.27
C PRO A 355 10.17 2.03 5.49
N PHE A 356 9.98 2.04 4.17
CA PHE A 356 10.30 3.21 3.36
C PHE A 356 9.35 4.35 3.72
N THR A 357 9.92 5.51 4.05
CA THR A 357 9.23 6.77 4.34
C THR A 357 10.05 7.91 3.75
N PHE A 358 9.69 9.17 3.93
CA PHE A 358 10.49 10.30 3.46
C PHE A 358 10.69 11.34 4.56
N TRP A 359 11.88 11.92 4.64
CA TRP A 359 12.17 13.13 5.42
C TRP A 359 13.41 13.85 4.90
N GLN A 360 13.54 15.14 5.23
CA GLN A 360 14.80 15.87 5.07
C GLN A 360 15.64 15.71 6.33
N ALA A 361 16.91 15.33 6.19
CA ALA A 361 17.84 15.17 7.31
C ALA A 361 17.92 16.44 8.18
N GLU A 362 17.89 17.62 7.56
CA GLU A 362 17.96 18.92 8.21
C GLU A 362 16.75 19.22 9.10
N GLU A 363 15.60 18.60 8.83
CA GLU A 363 14.40 18.73 9.64
C GLU A 363 14.40 17.75 10.83
N ALA A 364 15.21 16.69 10.77
CA ALA A 364 15.27 15.58 11.71
C ALA A 364 16.69 15.30 12.28
N PRO A 365 17.37 16.29 12.90
CA PRO A 365 18.74 16.12 13.39
C PRO A 365 18.91 15.07 14.49
N PHE A 366 17.83 14.58 15.10
CA PHE A 366 17.86 13.58 16.17
C PHE A 366 17.03 12.35 15.85
N LEU A 367 17.51 11.19 16.32
CA LEU A 367 16.76 9.95 16.44
C LEU A 367 16.58 9.62 17.93
N LEU A 368 15.34 9.41 18.32
CA LEU A 368 14.96 9.07 19.69
C LEU A 368 14.48 7.61 19.72
N ILE A 369 15.06 6.81 20.60
CA ILE A 369 14.71 5.40 20.76
C ILE A 369 14.41 5.12 22.24
N GLU A 370 13.19 4.69 22.56
CA GLU A 370 12.88 4.16 23.89
C GLU A 370 13.08 2.64 23.88
N ALA A 371 14.19 2.18 24.46
CA ALA A 371 14.58 0.78 24.44
C ALA A 371 15.15 0.27 25.77
N ALA A 372 15.04 -1.04 25.98
CA ALA A 372 15.71 -1.77 27.04
C ALA A 372 16.55 -2.89 26.44
N CYS A 373 17.84 -2.92 26.79
CA CYS A 373 18.80 -3.87 26.24
C CYS A 373 19.33 -4.79 27.35
N SER A 374 19.36 -6.10 27.07
CA SER A 374 20.04 -7.10 27.89
C SER A 374 20.99 -7.85 26.96
N THR A 375 22.26 -7.47 26.94
CA THR A 375 23.28 -7.98 26.01
C THR A 375 24.68 -7.64 26.55
N PRO A 376 25.76 -8.39 26.21
CA PRO A 376 27.12 -7.97 26.58
C PRO A 376 27.64 -6.77 25.77
N HIS A 377 26.92 -6.34 24.74
CA HIS A 377 27.33 -5.25 23.87
C HIS A 377 26.91 -3.87 24.42
N GLY A 378 27.84 -2.92 24.40
CA GLY A 378 27.62 -1.55 24.89
C GLY A 378 27.34 -0.50 23.81
N THR A 379 27.28 -0.91 22.55
CA THR A 379 27.17 0.00 21.39
C THR A 379 26.20 -0.60 20.36
N GLY A 380 25.34 0.25 19.82
CA GLY A 380 24.52 -0.05 18.64
C GLY A 380 24.88 0.90 17.50
N THR A 381 24.46 0.56 16.29
CA THR A 381 24.71 1.37 15.10
C THR A 381 23.39 1.70 14.40
N VAL A 382 23.23 2.94 13.97
CA VAL A 382 22.14 3.36 13.08
C VAL A 382 22.71 3.70 11.72
N TYR A 383 22.04 3.24 10.67
CA TYR A 383 22.29 3.55 9.27
C TYR A 383 21.10 4.30 8.68
N TRP A 384 21.35 5.11 7.66
CA TRP A 384 20.32 5.78 6.87
C TRP A 384 20.54 5.60 5.38
N GLN A 385 19.44 5.57 4.64
CA GLN A 385 19.45 5.47 3.19
C GLN A 385 18.99 6.78 2.57
N HIS A 386 19.82 7.32 1.66
CA HIS A 386 19.48 8.51 0.87
C HIS A 386 18.46 8.17 -0.21
N LEU A 387 17.63 9.14 -0.59
CA LEU A 387 16.75 9.01 -1.74
C LEU A 387 17.57 8.78 -3.01
N GLY A 388 17.22 7.73 -3.77
CA GLY A 388 17.89 7.38 -5.02
C GLY A 388 19.00 6.32 -4.89
N GLU A 389 19.42 6.03 -3.67
CA GLU A 389 20.40 4.97 -3.39
C GLU A 389 19.72 3.64 -3.09
N GLU A 390 20.35 2.52 -3.43
CA GLU A 390 19.82 1.17 -3.18
C GLU A 390 20.00 0.72 -1.72
N SER A 391 21.00 1.27 -1.02
CA SER A 391 21.34 0.94 0.36
C SER A 391 22.11 2.09 1.04
N PRO A 392 22.28 2.09 2.37
CA PRO A 392 23.19 3.01 3.05
C PRO A 392 24.61 2.95 2.48
N GLY A 393 25.24 4.09 2.24
CA GLY A 393 26.64 4.17 1.84
C GLY A 393 27.59 3.84 2.99
N ALA A 394 28.87 3.65 2.67
CA ALA A 394 29.89 3.24 3.65
C ALA A 394 30.05 4.20 4.84
N THR A 395 29.72 5.48 4.68
CA THR A 395 29.78 6.50 5.74
C THR A 395 28.41 6.87 6.30
N ASP A 396 27.32 6.26 5.83
CA ASP A 396 25.95 6.59 6.22
C ASP A 396 25.54 5.85 7.49
N HIS A 397 26.34 6.00 8.55
CA HIS A 397 26.10 5.39 9.85
C HIS A 397 26.65 6.20 11.02
N LEU A 398 26.10 5.92 12.20
CA LEU A 398 26.58 6.44 13.47
C LEU A 398 26.42 5.39 14.57
N ASP A 399 27.50 5.19 15.33
CA ASP A 399 27.48 4.38 16.54
C ASP A 399 26.97 5.21 17.72
N PHE A 400 26.18 4.58 18.60
CA PHE A 400 25.64 5.20 19.79
C PHE A 400 25.74 4.26 21.00
N PRO A 401 25.92 4.81 22.21
CA PRO A 401 26.01 3.99 23.41
C PRO A 401 24.67 3.33 23.73
N LEU A 402 24.73 2.07 24.17
CA LEU A 402 23.62 1.35 24.77
C LEU A 402 23.74 1.33 26.28
N HIS A 403 22.61 1.15 26.96
CA HIS A 403 22.53 0.88 28.39
C HIS A 403 22.08 -0.58 28.61
N PRO A 404 23.00 -1.55 28.63
CA PRO A 404 22.67 -2.98 28.73
C PRO A 404 22.33 -3.40 30.18
N ASP A 405 21.45 -2.67 30.86
CA ASP A 405 21.03 -2.94 32.24
C ASP A 405 19.62 -3.58 32.33
N GLY A 406 19.03 -3.92 31.18
CA GLY A 406 17.70 -4.48 31.06
C GLY A 406 16.55 -3.51 31.36
N LYS A 407 16.82 -2.21 31.60
CA LYS A 407 15.81 -1.19 31.89
C LYS A 407 15.55 -0.33 30.66
N PHE A 408 14.37 0.28 30.61
CA PHE A 408 14.04 1.22 29.54
C PHE A 408 14.76 2.55 29.74
N HIS A 409 15.45 2.99 28.70
CA HIS A 409 16.08 4.29 28.58
C HIS A 409 15.59 4.99 27.32
N LEU A 410 15.53 6.32 27.36
CA LEU A 410 15.35 7.13 26.16
C LEU A 410 16.74 7.48 25.62
N LEU A 411 17.11 6.86 24.51
CA LEU A 411 18.34 7.15 23.80
C LEU A 411 18.10 8.34 22.87
N SER A 412 18.92 9.37 22.99
CA SER A 412 18.92 10.54 22.12
C SER A 412 20.17 10.56 21.26
N ILE A 413 19.99 10.34 19.96
CA ILE A 413 21.09 10.14 19.00
C ILE A 413 21.10 11.33 18.04
N ARG A 414 22.17 12.12 18.05
CA ARG A 414 22.31 13.29 17.17
C ARG A 414 22.89 12.88 15.80
N LEU A 415 22.01 12.52 14.88
CA LEU A 415 22.37 12.10 13.52
C LEU A 415 23.14 13.19 12.76
N ALA A 416 22.79 14.46 12.98
CA ALA A 416 23.42 15.62 12.35
C ALA A 416 24.92 15.81 12.70
N ASP A 417 25.47 15.03 13.64
CA ASP A 417 26.91 15.01 13.90
C ASP A 417 27.71 14.33 12.78
N LYS A 418 27.04 13.58 11.89
CA LYS A 418 27.69 12.97 10.73
C LYS A 418 27.49 13.83 9.48
N PRO A 419 28.57 14.23 8.79
CA PRO A 419 28.47 15.01 7.55
C PRO A 419 27.67 14.33 6.43
N SER A 420 27.60 13.00 6.45
CA SER A 420 26.85 12.18 5.52
C SER A 420 25.32 12.21 5.78
N TYR A 421 24.88 12.63 6.97
CA TYR A 421 23.46 12.82 7.28
C TYR A 421 22.97 14.19 6.77
N ARG A 422 22.66 14.29 5.48
CA ARG A 422 22.20 15.52 4.82
C ARG A 422 21.26 15.21 3.66
N GLY A 423 20.29 16.09 3.41
CA GLY A 423 19.35 15.97 2.29
C GLY A 423 18.27 14.90 2.46
N PRO A 424 17.69 14.42 1.34
CA PRO A 424 16.51 13.56 1.34
C PRO A 424 16.84 12.13 1.76
N MET A 425 16.13 11.63 2.76
CA MET A 425 16.30 10.30 3.34
C MET A 425 15.04 9.46 3.19
N ILE A 426 15.20 8.15 3.05
CA ILE A 426 14.08 7.23 2.81
C ILE A 426 13.95 6.06 3.78
N ARG A 427 14.99 5.74 4.55
CA ARG A 427 14.98 4.55 5.40
C ARG A 427 16.00 4.59 6.52
N LEU A 428 15.68 3.94 7.63
CA LEU A 428 16.60 3.66 8.73
C LEU A 428 16.87 2.15 8.82
N ARG A 429 18.08 1.79 9.22
CA ARG A 429 18.44 0.45 9.69
C ARG A 429 19.12 0.58 11.04
N LEU A 430 18.73 -0.24 12.01
CA LEU A 430 19.32 -0.34 13.32
C LEU A 430 20.00 -1.70 13.46
N ASP A 431 21.26 -1.68 13.83
CA ASP A 431 22.01 -2.86 14.22
C ASP A 431 22.21 -2.76 15.74
N PRO A 432 21.36 -3.42 16.53
CA PRO A 432 21.39 -3.25 17.98
C PRO A 432 22.61 -3.93 18.61
N VAL A 433 23.19 -4.93 17.96
CA VAL A 433 24.41 -5.63 18.38
C VAL A 433 25.18 -6.11 17.14
N PRO A 434 26.53 -6.22 17.18
CA PRO A 434 27.30 -6.72 16.04
C PRO A 434 27.11 -8.23 15.78
N VAL A 435 26.93 -9.01 16.85
CA VAL A 435 26.64 -10.45 16.81
C VAL A 435 25.60 -10.73 17.90
N GLY A 436 24.52 -11.42 17.54
CA GLY A 436 23.45 -11.80 18.46
C GLY A 436 23.62 -13.20 19.05
N SER A 437 23.21 -13.33 20.29
CA SER A 437 23.04 -14.58 21.03
C SER A 437 21.57 -14.83 21.37
N VAL A 438 21.20 -16.10 21.58
CA VAL A 438 19.87 -16.48 22.09
C VAL A 438 19.55 -15.92 23.48
N ASP A 439 20.56 -15.44 24.21
CA ASP A 439 20.42 -14.78 25.51
C ASP A 439 20.23 -13.26 25.39
N ASP A 440 20.51 -12.66 24.21
CA ASP A 440 20.35 -11.23 24.00
C ASP A 440 18.87 -10.85 23.85
N ARG A 441 18.47 -9.77 24.50
CA ARG A 441 17.13 -9.20 24.36
C ARG A 441 17.18 -7.70 24.12
N ILE A 442 16.51 -7.27 23.06
CA ILE A 442 16.37 -5.85 22.70
C ILE A 442 14.88 -5.55 22.64
N ARG A 443 14.39 -4.77 23.61
CA ARG A 443 12.97 -4.38 23.69
C ARG A 443 12.81 -2.93 23.30
N ILE A 444 11.97 -2.62 22.33
CA ILE A 444 11.81 -1.26 21.79
C ILE A 444 10.35 -0.87 21.82
N LYS A 445 10.04 0.26 22.47
CA LYS A 445 8.69 0.82 22.50
C LYS A 445 8.47 1.85 21.41
N THR A 446 9.44 2.74 21.21
CA THR A 446 9.35 3.82 20.23
C THR A 446 10.65 4.04 19.47
N ILE A 447 10.53 4.44 18.21
CA ILE A 447 11.61 4.98 17.38
C ILE A 447 11.03 6.23 16.72
N ARG A 448 11.68 7.40 16.87
CA ARG A 448 11.13 8.67 16.38
C ARG A 448 12.23 9.59 15.87
N LEU A 449 12.06 10.11 14.66
CA LEU A 449 12.85 11.23 14.17
C LEU A 449 12.35 12.54 14.81
N SER A 450 13.29 13.42 15.19
CA SER A 450 12.99 14.60 16.00
C SER A 450 13.86 15.80 15.64
N LYS A 451 13.28 16.99 15.82
CA LYS A 451 13.99 18.27 15.73
C LYS A 451 14.78 18.62 16.98
N THR A 452 14.45 18.02 18.13
CA THR A 452 15.04 18.32 19.45
C THR A 452 15.49 17.04 20.17
N PRO A 453 16.50 17.13 21.06
CA PRO A 453 17.11 15.96 21.69
C PRO A 453 16.21 15.20 22.70
N GLN A 454 15.13 15.80 23.20
CA GLN A 454 14.24 15.29 24.26
C GLN A 454 14.90 14.95 25.61
#